data_AF-A0A1Q3B4P8-F1
#
_entry.id   AF-A0A1Q3B4P8-F1
#
_cell.length_a   1.000
_cell.length_b   1.000
_cell.length_c   1.000
_cell.angle_alpha   90.00
_cell.angle_beta   90.00
_cell.angle_gamma   90.00
#
_symmetry.space_group_name_H-M   'P 1'
#
loop_
_entity.id
_entity.type
_entity.pdbx_description
1 polymer ?
#
loop_
_entity_poly.entity_id
_entity_poly.type
_entity_poly.pdbx_seq_one_letter_code
_entity_poly.pdbx_strand_id
1 'polypeptide(L)'
;LSYIDGLCDRGARKSLWTDIIYCANRFKKVPWTLLGVFNVTRFSHEHSAKCRVTKAMEDFNSTIRAVELEDLRSTGLSFTWNNMRSGIATISKKHDRTMGNWKWFNCFGDSYAHSFNPGISDHSSISIQLMQHTQSSGRPFKLLNFWADHADF
;
A
#
# COMPACT_ATOMS: atom_id res chain seq x y z
N LEU A 1 -0.82 -14.05 4.06
CA LEU A 1 -0.65 -12.76 4.73
C LEU A 1 0.72 -12.77 5.38
N SER A 2 1.53 -11.74 5.16
CA SER A 2 2.78 -11.52 5.88
C SER A 2 2.72 -10.15 6.57
N TYR A 3 3.12 -10.10 7.83
CA TYR A 3 3.20 -8.84 8.57
C TYR A 3 4.58 -8.18 8.37
N ILE A 4 4.60 -6.86 8.23
CA ILE A 4 5.82 -6.08 8.06
C ILE A 4 6.00 -5.15 9.26
N ASP A 5 7.18 -5.23 9.88
CA ASP A 5 7.67 -4.24 10.84
C ASP A 5 9.03 -3.72 10.34
N GLY A 6 8.99 -2.65 9.56
CA GLY A 6 10.16 -2.05 8.95
C GLY A 6 10.87 -1.12 9.91
N LEU A 7 12.14 -1.39 10.22
CA LEU A 7 12.95 -0.51 11.05
C LEU A 7 13.26 0.82 10.34
N CYS A 8 13.44 1.90 11.11
CA CYS A 8 13.79 3.24 10.59
C CYS A 8 15.22 3.30 10.00
N ASP A 9 16.08 2.34 10.31
CA ASP A 9 17.46 2.28 9.82
C ASP A 9 17.53 1.99 8.31
N ARG A 10 18.50 2.61 7.62
CA ARG A 10 18.67 2.43 6.17
C ARG A 10 19.20 1.03 5.83
N GLY A 11 20.12 0.48 6.63
CA GLY A 11 20.65 -0.86 6.42
C GLY A 11 19.56 -1.91 6.58
N ALA A 12 18.82 -1.85 7.69
CA ALA A 12 17.71 -2.74 7.98
C ALA A 12 16.62 -2.71 6.90
N ARG A 13 16.28 -1.52 6.35
CA ARG A 13 15.32 -1.42 5.24
C ARG A 13 15.78 -2.15 3.98
N LYS A 14 17.06 -2.14 3.66
CA LYS A 14 17.56 -2.88 2.49
C LYS A 14 17.38 -4.38 2.66
N SER A 15 17.65 -4.91 3.86
CA SER A 15 17.39 -6.31 4.18
C SER A 15 15.90 -6.63 4.04
N LEU A 16 15.01 -5.78 4.55
CA LEU A 16 13.57 -5.93 4.37
C LEU A 16 13.15 -5.99 2.90
N TRP A 17 13.73 -5.16 2.02
CA TRP A 17 13.46 -5.21 0.58
C TRP A 17 13.88 -6.54 -0.03
N THR A 18 15.04 -7.07 0.36
CA THR A 18 15.50 -8.40 -0.06
C THR A 18 14.55 -9.50 0.41
N ASP A 19 14.08 -9.44 1.66
CA ASP A 19 13.15 -10.42 2.22
C ASP A 19 11.78 -10.39 1.52
N ILE A 20 11.29 -9.19 1.17
CA ILE A 20 10.06 -9.02 0.39
C ILE A 20 10.21 -9.65 -0.98
N ILE A 21 11.33 -9.44 -1.67
CA ILE A 21 11.61 -10.07 -2.98
C ILE A 21 11.66 -11.60 -2.85
N TYR A 22 12.34 -12.11 -1.83
CA TYR A 22 12.39 -13.55 -1.56
C TYR A 22 10.99 -14.15 -1.34
N CYS A 23 10.18 -13.51 -0.50
CA CYS A 23 8.81 -13.93 -0.22
C CYS A 23 7.93 -13.85 -1.48
N ALA A 24 8.04 -12.77 -2.25
CA ALA A 24 7.28 -12.60 -3.49
C ALA A 24 7.53 -13.73 -4.49
N ASN A 25 8.80 -14.13 -4.66
CA ASN A 25 9.15 -15.28 -5.50
C ASN A 25 8.53 -16.58 -4.98
N ARG A 26 8.55 -16.80 -3.67
CA ARG A 26 7.97 -18.00 -3.04
C ARG A 26 6.45 -18.03 -3.13
N PHE A 27 5.77 -16.90 -3.02
CA PHE A 27 4.32 -16.80 -3.01
C PHE A 27 3.71 -16.37 -4.36
N LYS A 28 4.50 -16.29 -5.44
CA LYS A 28 4.07 -15.81 -6.76
C LYS A 28 2.81 -16.50 -7.30
N LYS A 29 2.61 -17.78 -6.97
CA LYS A 29 1.49 -18.59 -7.48
C LYS A 29 0.26 -18.62 -6.57
N VAL A 30 0.29 -17.99 -5.39
CA VAL A 30 -0.82 -17.99 -4.43
C VAL A 30 -1.24 -16.56 -4.07
N PRO A 31 -2.49 -16.34 -3.61
CA PRO A 31 -2.90 -15.05 -3.06
C PRO A 31 -2.00 -14.64 -1.90
N TRP A 32 -1.32 -13.51 -2.06
CA TRP A 32 -0.39 -13.00 -1.05
C TRP A 32 -0.58 -11.52 -0.85
N THR A 33 -0.55 -11.11 0.41
CA THR A 33 -0.64 -9.72 0.82
C THR A 33 0.32 -9.43 1.96
N LEU A 34 0.92 -8.25 1.91
CA LEU A 34 1.68 -7.62 2.97
C LEU A 34 0.78 -6.67 3.75
N LEU A 35 0.90 -6.65 5.08
CA LEU A 35 0.25 -5.71 5.97
C LEU A 35 1.28 -5.21 6.99
N GLY A 36 1.42 -3.91 7.18
CA GLY A 36 2.19 -3.40 8.32
C GLY A 36 2.94 -2.10 8.05
N VAL A 37 3.90 -1.81 8.92
CA VAL A 37 4.65 -0.56 9.00
C VAL A 37 5.88 -0.64 8.10
N PHE A 38 5.94 0.13 7.02
CA PHE A 38 7.13 0.15 6.14
C PHE A 38 8.15 1.23 6.53
N ASN A 39 7.75 2.19 7.37
CA ASN A 39 8.55 3.37 7.74
C ASN A 39 9.13 4.16 6.54
N VAL A 40 8.45 4.06 5.39
CA VAL A 40 8.74 4.78 4.14
C VAL A 40 7.42 5.12 3.45
N THR A 41 7.29 6.38 3.04
CA THR A 41 6.21 6.83 2.14
C THR A 41 6.54 6.42 0.70
N ARG A 42 5.55 6.05 -0.12
CA ARG A 42 5.73 5.82 -1.58
C ARG A 42 5.78 7.13 -2.35
N PHE A 43 4.96 8.11 -1.97
CA PHE A 43 4.83 9.37 -2.69
C PHE A 43 5.07 10.58 -1.78
N SER A 44 5.43 11.72 -2.37
CA SER A 44 5.70 12.96 -1.62
C SER A 44 4.45 13.47 -0.88
N HIS A 45 3.27 13.37 -1.48
CA HIS A 45 2.00 13.81 -0.88
C HIS A 45 1.56 12.95 0.32
N GLU A 46 2.21 11.81 0.56
CA GLU A 46 1.97 10.96 1.73
C GLU A 46 2.76 11.42 2.97
N HIS A 47 3.37 12.61 2.90
CA HIS A 47 4.02 13.29 4.01
C HIS A 47 3.49 14.72 4.13
N SER A 48 2.87 15.07 5.26
CA SER A 48 2.14 16.35 5.42
C SER A 48 3.01 17.60 5.23
N ALA A 49 4.27 17.57 5.69
CA ALA A 49 5.16 18.72 5.65
C ALA A 49 6.25 18.69 4.55
N LYS A 50 6.43 17.58 3.81
CA LYS A 50 7.54 17.43 2.85
C LYS A 50 7.04 16.97 1.50
N CYS A 51 7.12 17.83 0.50
CA CYS A 51 6.74 17.51 -0.87
C CYS A 51 7.95 17.15 -1.77
N ARG A 52 8.95 16.44 -1.23
CA ARG A 52 10.17 16.06 -1.97
C ARG A 52 10.29 14.55 -2.13
N VAL A 53 10.67 14.11 -3.33
CA VAL A 53 11.04 12.71 -3.61
C VAL A 53 12.39 12.40 -2.96
N THR A 54 12.46 11.28 -2.25
CA THR A 54 13.67 10.82 -1.54
C THR A 54 14.17 9.51 -2.12
N LYS A 55 15.46 9.22 -1.96
CA LYS A 55 16.04 7.94 -2.39
C LYS A 55 15.34 6.73 -1.74
N ALA A 56 14.89 6.86 -0.49
CA ALA A 56 14.14 5.80 0.18
C ALA A 56 12.78 5.52 -0.51
N MET A 57 12.07 6.56 -0.97
CA MET A 57 10.84 6.40 -1.76
C MET A 57 11.13 5.69 -3.08
N GLU A 58 12.21 6.05 -3.77
CA GLU A 58 12.59 5.43 -5.05
C GLU A 58 12.95 3.95 -4.88
N ASP A 59 13.77 3.63 -3.88
CA ASP A 59 14.20 2.26 -3.58
C ASP A 59 12.99 1.40 -3.18
N PHE A 60 12.08 1.95 -2.37
CA PHE A 60 10.84 1.28 -1.99
C PHE A 60 9.96 1.02 -3.20
N ASN A 61 9.66 2.04 -4.01
CA ASN A 61 8.84 1.85 -5.22
C ASN A 61 9.49 0.93 -6.26
N SER A 62 10.82 0.90 -6.34
CA SER A 62 11.54 -0.02 -7.23
C SER A 62 11.37 -1.47 -6.76
N THR A 63 11.45 -1.70 -5.45
CA THR A 63 11.18 -3.01 -4.85
C THR A 63 9.75 -3.45 -5.13
N ILE A 64 8.77 -2.59 -4.82
CA ILE A 64 7.34 -2.89 -5.00
C ILE A 64 7.00 -3.19 -6.48
N ARG A 65 7.55 -2.41 -7.42
CA ARG A 65 7.42 -2.69 -8.86
C ARG A 65 8.04 -4.02 -9.25
N ALA A 66 9.23 -4.35 -8.75
CA ALA A 66 9.92 -5.60 -9.06
C ALA A 66 9.16 -6.85 -8.57
N VAL A 67 8.40 -6.72 -7.48
CA VAL A 67 7.61 -7.83 -6.91
C VAL A 67 6.13 -7.82 -7.31
N GLU A 68 5.73 -6.90 -8.21
CA GLU A 68 4.36 -6.79 -8.73
C GLU A 68 3.29 -6.69 -7.61
N LEU A 69 3.61 -5.94 -6.55
CA LEU A 69 2.68 -5.64 -5.48
C LEU A 69 1.99 -4.31 -5.71
N GLU A 70 0.71 -4.23 -5.38
CA GLU A 70 -0.04 -2.99 -5.40
C GLU A 70 -0.78 -2.73 -4.11
N ASP A 71 -0.94 -1.45 -3.75
CA ASP A 71 -1.72 -1.05 -2.58
C ASP A 71 -3.17 -1.53 -2.75
N LEU A 72 -3.74 -2.12 -1.69
CA LEU A 72 -5.18 -2.36 -1.66
C LEU A 72 -5.91 -1.01 -1.67
N ARG A 73 -7.14 -1.02 -2.21
CA ARG A 73 -8.07 0.11 -2.01
C ARG A 73 -8.14 0.42 -0.52
N SER A 74 -8.04 1.69 -0.15
CA SER A 74 -8.05 2.11 1.26
C SER A 74 -9.21 3.03 1.58
N THR A 75 -9.80 2.87 2.76
CA THR A 75 -10.78 3.79 3.35
C THR A 75 -10.34 4.27 4.74
N GLY A 76 -10.97 5.32 5.27
CA GLY A 76 -10.57 5.93 6.55
C GLY A 76 -9.46 6.96 6.38
N LEU A 77 -8.50 6.98 7.30
CA LEU A 77 -7.41 7.96 7.29
C LEU A 77 -6.39 7.74 6.18
N SER A 78 -6.02 8.82 5.48
CA SER A 78 -4.96 8.84 4.47
C SER A 78 -3.55 8.76 5.07
N PHE A 79 -3.36 9.30 6.28
CA PHE A 79 -2.13 9.20 7.04
C PHE A 79 -2.32 8.18 8.15
N THR A 80 -1.29 7.36 8.36
CA THR A 80 -1.34 6.23 9.30
C THR A 80 -0.38 6.38 10.46
N TRP A 81 0.49 7.39 10.42
CA TRP A 81 1.39 7.77 11.51
C TRP A 81 1.37 9.28 11.72
N ASN A 82 1.51 9.73 12.96
CA ASN A 82 1.77 11.14 13.28
C ASN A 82 2.79 11.28 14.42
N ASN A 83 3.50 12.40 14.48
CA ASN A 83 4.54 12.63 15.47
C ASN A 83 4.06 13.04 16.87
N MET A 84 2.76 12.96 17.17
CA MET A 84 2.15 13.32 18.45
C MET A 84 2.41 14.75 18.94
N ARG A 85 2.76 15.65 18.01
CA ARG A 85 2.89 17.09 18.29
C ARG A 85 1.64 17.83 17.84
N SER A 86 1.44 19.03 18.37
CA SER A 86 0.30 19.89 18.07
C SER A 86 0.67 21.09 17.19
N GLY A 87 -0.32 21.63 16.48
CA GLY A 87 -0.19 22.86 15.70
C GLY A 87 0.77 22.73 14.52
N ILE A 88 1.58 23.75 14.27
CA ILE A 88 2.52 23.80 13.14
C ILE A 88 3.62 22.72 13.20
N ALA A 89 3.85 22.12 14.37
CA ALA A 89 4.84 21.07 14.56
C ALA A 89 4.30 19.67 14.24
N THR A 90 3.00 19.53 13.96
CA THR A 90 2.37 18.25 13.62
C THR A 90 2.86 17.75 12.26
N ILE A 91 3.37 16.53 12.23
CA ILE A 91 3.78 15.84 11.01
C ILE A 91 3.03 14.51 10.94
N SER A 92 2.37 14.28 9.81
CA SER A 92 1.63 13.04 9.52
C SER A 92 2.18 12.38 8.27
N LYS A 93 2.22 11.04 8.26
CA LYS A 93 2.77 10.24 7.16
C LYS A 93 1.96 8.98 6.93
N LYS A 94 1.97 8.45 5.71
CA LYS A 94 1.44 7.10 5.39
C LYS A 94 2.57 6.08 5.43
N HIS A 95 2.85 5.53 6.61
CA HIS A 95 3.90 4.52 6.81
C HIS A 95 3.34 3.10 6.79
N ASP A 96 2.16 2.92 7.35
CA ASP A 96 1.44 1.65 7.37
C ASP A 96 0.67 1.42 6.06
N ARG A 97 0.75 0.21 5.51
CA ARG A 97 0.13 -0.13 4.22
C ARG A 97 -0.34 -1.57 4.19
N THR A 98 -1.29 -1.84 3.28
CA THR A 98 -1.61 -3.19 2.84
C THR A 98 -1.41 -3.29 1.33
N MET A 99 -0.65 -4.27 0.87
CA MET A 99 -0.37 -4.49 -0.55
C MET A 99 -0.63 -5.94 -0.94
N GLY A 100 -1.22 -6.18 -2.11
CA GLY A 100 -1.52 -7.51 -2.63
C GLY A 100 -0.78 -7.80 -3.92
N ASN A 101 -0.52 -9.07 -4.21
CA ASN A 101 -0.10 -9.51 -5.55
C ASN A 101 -1.33 -9.71 -6.46
N TRP A 102 -1.09 -9.95 -7.75
CA TRP A 102 -2.18 -10.23 -8.70
C TRP A 102 -3.12 -11.35 -8.25
N LYS A 103 -2.58 -12.43 -7.66
CA LYS A 103 -3.39 -13.55 -7.15
C LYS A 103 -4.30 -13.13 -6.00
N TRP A 104 -3.86 -12.21 -5.15
CA TRP A 104 -4.71 -11.60 -4.13
C TRP A 104 -5.88 -10.87 -4.75
N PHE A 105 -5.64 -9.99 -5.72
CA PHE A 105 -6.72 -9.25 -6.38
C PHE A 105 -7.67 -10.15 -7.18
N ASN A 106 -7.16 -11.24 -7.75
CA ASN A 106 -8.00 -12.20 -8.46
C ASN A 106 -8.93 -12.99 -7.52
N CYS A 107 -8.51 -13.27 -6.29
CA CYS A 107 -9.31 -14.02 -5.31
C CYS A 107 -10.13 -13.13 -4.36
N PHE A 108 -9.63 -11.93 -4.08
CA PHE A 108 -10.13 -11.00 -3.07
C PHE A 108 -10.22 -9.56 -3.63
N GLY A 109 -10.60 -9.38 -4.89
CA GLY A 109 -10.61 -8.07 -5.57
C GLY A 109 -11.51 -7.02 -4.92
N ASP A 110 -12.54 -7.46 -4.20
CA ASP A 110 -13.43 -6.60 -3.41
C ASP A 110 -12.92 -6.31 -1.99
N SER A 111 -11.74 -6.84 -1.62
CA SER A 111 -11.10 -6.48 -0.36
C SER A 111 -10.57 -5.05 -0.38
N TYR A 112 -10.54 -4.44 0.80
CA TYR A 112 -9.98 -3.11 1.01
C TYR A 112 -9.33 -3.01 2.40
N ALA A 113 -8.37 -2.11 2.52
CA ALA A 113 -7.77 -1.73 3.81
C ALA A 113 -8.60 -0.61 4.45
N HIS A 114 -8.84 -0.68 5.75
CA HIS A 114 -9.46 0.41 6.51
C HIS A 114 -8.52 0.88 7.61
N SER A 115 -8.16 2.17 7.58
CA SER A 115 -7.33 2.83 8.59
C SER A 115 -8.22 3.51 9.63
N PHE A 116 -8.08 3.11 10.90
CA PHE A 116 -8.87 3.64 12.02
C PHE A 116 -8.23 4.88 12.65
N ASN A 117 -8.99 5.60 13.48
CA ASN A 117 -8.42 6.68 14.28
C ASN A 117 -7.35 6.13 15.25
N PRO A 118 -6.22 6.83 15.41
CA PRO A 118 -5.05 6.33 16.16
C PRO A 118 -5.25 6.25 17.69
N GLY A 119 -6.27 6.91 18.25
CA GLY A 119 -6.49 6.94 19.69
C GLY A 119 -5.29 7.55 20.43
N ILE A 120 -4.63 6.77 21.29
CA ILE A 120 -3.42 7.16 22.03
C ILE A 120 -2.10 6.75 21.36
N SER A 121 -2.17 6.00 20.24
CA SER A 121 -1.02 5.49 19.49
C SER A 121 -0.56 6.49 18.44
N ASP A 122 0.73 6.58 18.16
CA ASP A 122 1.25 7.38 17.04
C ASP A 122 0.93 6.76 15.68
N HIS A 123 0.69 5.45 15.65
CA HIS A 123 0.17 4.69 14.52
C HIS A 123 -1.35 4.50 14.56
N SER A 124 -1.95 4.48 13.37
CA SER A 124 -3.33 4.10 13.11
C SER A 124 -3.41 2.62 12.77
N SER A 125 -4.28 1.88 13.46
CA SER A 125 -4.52 0.47 13.14
C SER A 125 -5.09 0.33 11.72
N ILE A 126 -4.67 -0.71 11.00
CA ILE A 126 -5.20 -1.08 9.69
C ILE A 126 -5.85 -2.46 9.78
N SER A 127 -7.05 -2.59 9.22
CA SER A 127 -7.68 -3.89 8.98
C SER A 127 -7.85 -4.16 7.49
N ILE A 128 -7.81 -5.43 7.10
CA ILE A 128 -8.21 -5.87 5.77
C ILE A 128 -9.65 -6.35 5.86
N GLN A 129 -10.55 -5.66 5.17
CA GLN A 129 -11.95 -6.02 5.07
C GLN A 129 -12.13 -6.92 3.86
N LEU A 130 -12.49 -8.18 4.09
CA LEU A 130 -12.86 -9.11 3.04
C LEU A 130 -14.36 -8.98 2.82
N MET A 131 -14.78 -8.56 1.64
CA MET A 131 -16.20 -8.64 1.30
C MET A 131 -16.53 -10.08 0.96
N GLN A 132 -17.57 -10.62 1.61
CA GLN A 132 -18.13 -11.90 1.18
C GLN A 132 -18.50 -11.76 -0.28
N HIS A 133 -17.98 -12.68 -1.09
CA HIS A 133 -18.25 -12.75 -2.51
C HIS A 133 -19.73 -13.14 -2.67
N THR A 134 -20.66 -12.19 -2.62
CA THR A 134 -21.90 -12.35 -3.37
C THR A 134 -21.43 -12.54 -4.80
N GLN A 135 -21.72 -13.69 -5.42
CA GLN A 135 -21.43 -13.92 -6.83
C GLN A 135 -22.18 -12.87 -7.65
N SER A 136 -21.62 -11.67 -7.77
CA SER A 136 -22.01 -10.72 -8.77
C SER A 136 -21.49 -11.31 -10.05
N SER A 137 -22.40 -11.86 -10.86
CA SER A 137 -22.16 -12.13 -12.28
C SER A 137 -21.26 -11.03 -12.84
N GLY A 138 -20.12 -11.42 -13.43
CA GLY A 138 -19.01 -10.53 -13.75
C GLY A 138 -19.47 -9.18 -14.26
N ARG A 139 -19.02 -8.10 -13.60
CA ARG A 139 -19.28 -6.75 -14.11
C ARG A 139 -18.67 -6.68 -15.52
N PRO A 140 -19.45 -6.38 -16.57
CA PRO A 140 -18.89 -6.25 -17.90
C PRO A 140 -17.85 -5.14 -17.89
N PHE A 141 -16.70 -5.41 -18.50
CA PHE A 141 -15.72 -4.38 -18.82
C PHE A 141 -16.41 -3.33 -19.69
N LYS A 142 -16.42 -2.07 -19.23
CA LYS A 142 -16.93 -0.94 -19.99
C LYS A 142 -15.73 -0.13 -20.47
N LEU A 143 -15.36 -0.31 -21.73
CA LEU A 143 -14.52 0.63 -22.45
C LEU A 143 -15.42 1.73 -23.01
N LEU A 144 -15.06 2.99 -22.81
CA LEU A 144 -15.70 4.10 -23.51
C LEU A 144 -15.14 4.12 -24.93
N ASN A 145 -15.94 3.69 -25.91
CA ASN A 145 -15.53 3.61 -27.33
C ASN A 145 -14.96 4.92 -27.89
N PHE A 146 -15.32 6.07 -27.32
CA PHE A 146 -14.73 7.38 -27.68
C PHE A 146 -13.19 7.39 -27.64
N TRP A 147 -12.56 6.57 -26.81
CA TRP A 147 -11.09 6.48 -26.71
C TRP A 147 -10.47 5.65 -27.85
N ALA A 148 -11.26 4.83 -28.53
CA ALA A 148 -10.85 4.05 -29.70
C ALA A 148 -11.14 4.78 -31.03
N ASP A 149 -12.01 5.80 -31.00
CA ASP A 149 -12.41 6.59 -32.19
C ASP A 149 -11.59 7.89 -32.35
N HIS A 150 -10.53 8.10 -31.55
CA HIS A 150 -9.64 9.25 -31.75
C HIS A 150 -8.83 9.03 -33.03
N ALA A 151 -8.83 10.01 -33.93
CA ALA A 151 -8.19 9.91 -35.25
C ALA A 151 -6.66 9.67 -35.24
N ASP A 152 -6.04 9.63 -34.05
CA ASP A 152 -4.62 9.45 -33.83
C ASP A 152 -4.28 8.10 -33.15
N PHE A 153 -5.25 7.19 -33.04
CA PHE A 153 -5.10 5.80 -32.57
C PHE A 153 -5.44 4.78 -33.66
#